data_AF-A0A5C4RBY2-F1
#
_entry.id   AF-A0A5C4RBY2-F1
#
_cell.length_a   1.000
_cell.length_b   1.000
_cell.length_c   1.000
_cell.angle_alpha   90.00
_cell.angle_beta   90.00
_cell.angle_gamma   90.00
#
_symmetry.space_group_name_H-M   'P 1'
#
loop_
_entity.id
_entity.type
_entity.pdbx_description
1 polymer ?
#
loop_
_entity_poly.entity_id
_entity_poly.type
_entity_poly.pdbx_seq_one_letter_code
_entity_poly.pdbx_strand_id
1 'polypeptide(L)'
;SELYSNDFPLVDITVIADDEIMKHRRMAVLELLQKHIRQRDLADLLEQLVTLLLEGYTTQEQLVSVINYMLQTGESHNPAALLNTLALRVPQHEETLMTIAEKLRLEGEQRGIQKGIQLGEQRGIQLGEQKGRKEEAIKIARTMLANGLDRTTVMKMTGLSEDELAQIRH
;
A
#
# COMPACT_ATOMS: atom_id res chain seq x y z
N SER A 1 41.13 17.36 -12.89
CA SER A 1 40.43 18.25 -11.94
C SER A 1 39.50 19.26 -12.62
N GLU A 2 39.38 19.29 -13.95
CA GLU A 2 38.51 20.24 -14.68
C GLU A 2 37.02 19.87 -14.69
N LEU A 3 36.66 18.65 -14.26
CA LEU A 3 35.27 18.16 -14.27
C LEU A 3 34.34 18.86 -13.26
N TYR A 4 34.92 19.58 -12.28
CA TYR A 4 34.19 20.30 -11.23
C TYR A 4 34.42 21.82 -11.26
N SER A 5 35.08 22.33 -12.31
CA SER A 5 35.49 23.75 -12.40
C SER A 5 34.62 24.59 -13.34
N ASN A 6 33.68 23.96 -14.04
CA ASN A 6 32.74 24.60 -14.96
C ASN A 6 31.32 24.54 -14.41
N ASP A 7 30.46 25.48 -14.84
CA ASP A 7 29.04 25.44 -14.52
C ASP A 7 28.43 24.11 -14.95
N PHE A 8 27.67 23.47 -14.04
CA PHE A 8 26.98 22.23 -14.35
C PHE A 8 25.89 22.50 -15.40
N PRO A 9 25.94 21.89 -16.60
CA PRO A 9 24.89 22.05 -17.58
C PRO A 9 23.62 21.40 -17.05
N LEU A 10 22.62 22.24 -16.74
CA LEU A 10 21.28 21.78 -16.40
C LEU A 10 20.53 21.46 -17.70
N VAL A 11 20.04 20.24 -17.80
CA VAL A 11 19.22 19.78 -18.92
C VAL A 11 17.78 19.66 -18.45
N ASP A 12 16.88 20.42 -19.07
CA ASP A 12 15.45 20.28 -18.83
C ASP A 12 14.90 19.15 -19.71
N ILE A 13 14.63 18.00 -19.10
CA ILE A 13 14.10 16.82 -19.80
C ILE A 13 12.67 17.06 -20.31
N THR A 14 11.91 17.99 -19.71
CA THR A 14 10.48 18.16 -20.04
C THR A 14 10.25 18.72 -21.44
N VAL A 15 11.23 19.43 -21.99
CA VAL A 15 11.16 20.04 -23.33
C VAL A 15 11.74 19.16 -24.43
N ILE A 16 12.47 18.09 -24.08
CA ILE A 16 13.09 17.17 -25.04
C ILE A 16 12.00 16.26 -25.60
N ALA A 17 11.93 16.09 -26.93
CA ALA A 17 10.93 15.23 -27.56
C ALA A 17 11.20 13.74 -27.23
N ASP A 18 10.14 12.93 -27.15
CA ASP A 18 10.27 11.52 -26.77
C ASP A 18 11.18 10.76 -27.76
N ASP A 19 11.04 11.02 -29.06
CA ASP A 19 11.86 10.40 -30.10
C ASP A 19 13.35 10.82 -30.04
N GLU A 20 13.65 11.96 -29.43
CA GLU A 20 15.00 12.39 -29.11
C GLU A 20 15.52 11.65 -27.87
N ILE A 21 14.74 11.60 -26.78
CA ILE A 21 15.06 10.82 -25.57
C ILE A 21 15.35 9.36 -25.90
N MET A 22 14.56 8.76 -26.81
CA MET A 22 14.73 7.36 -27.23
C MET A 22 16.13 7.08 -27.81
N LYS A 23 16.88 8.09 -28.27
CA LYS A 23 18.24 7.94 -28.83
C LYS A 23 19.34 8.02 -27.77
N HIS A 24 19.00 8.33 -26.51
CA HIS A 24 19.96 8.57 -25.42
C HIS A 24 20.51 7.29 -24.78
N ARG A 25 20.27 6.11 -25.39
CA ARG A 25 20.84 4.81 -24.99
C ARG A 25 20.61 4.52 -23.49
N ARG A 26 21.68 4.48 -22.69
CA ARG A 26 21.65 4.13 -21.26
C ARG A 26 20.82 5.09 -20.41
N MET A 27 20.66 6.35 -20.84
CA MET A 27 19.89 7.36 -20.10
C MET A 27 18.42 7.40 -20.50
N ALA A 28 18.08 6.89 -21.68
CA ALA A 28 16.75 7.03 -22.28
C ALA A 28 15.64 6.52 -21.36
N VAL A 29 15.82 5.35 -20.72
CA VAL A 29 14.80 4.78 -19.82
C VAL A 29 14.52 5.70 -18.64
N LEU A 30 15.58 6.21 -18.01
CA LEU A 30 15.45 7.06 -16.84
C LEU A 30 14.87 8.43 -17.20
N GLU A 31 15.31 9.02 -18.31
CA GLU A 31 14.81 10.32 -18.80
C GLU A 31 13.34 10.24 -19.21
N LEU A 32 12.96 9.20 -19.95
CA LEU A 32 11.58 8.98 -20.39
C LEU A 32 10.66 8.81 -19.18
N LEU A 33 11.11 8.05 -18.17
CA LEU A 33 10.37 7.92 -16.91
C LEU A 33 10.29 9.25 -16.19
N GLN A 34 11.42 9.93 -15.92
CA GLN A 34 11.44 11.20 -15.19
C GLN A 34 10.55 12.27 -15.85
N LYS A 35 10.52 12.34 -17.18
CA LYS A 35 9.65 13.24 -17.93
C LYS A 35 8.16 13.01 -17.62
N HIS A 36 7.75 11.74 -17.53
CA HIS A 36 6.34 11.36 -17.52
C HIS A 36 5.82 10.86 -16.17
N ILE A 37 6.70 10.60 -15.20
CA ILE A 37 6.42 9.95 -13.90
C ILE A 37 5.29 10.65 -13.11
N ARG A 38 5.08 11.95 -13.32
CA ARG A 38 4.02 12.76 -12.68
C ARG A 38 2.85 13.14 -13.58
N GLN A 39 2.96 12.89 -14.88
CA GLN A 39 2.04 13.43 -15.89
C GLN A 39 1.21 12.36 -16.60
N ARG A 40 1.65 11.09 -16.58
CA ARG A 40 1.01 9.98 -17.27
C ARG A 40 0.96 8.73 -16.38
N ASP A 41 -0.01 7.86 -16.65
CA ASP A 41 0.05 6.51 -16.12
C ASP A 41 1.24 5.81 -16.77
N LEU A 42 2.04 5.12 -15.97
CA LEU A 42 3.21 4.38 -16.45
C LEU A 42 2.87 3.30 -17.47
N ALA A 43 1.63 2.82 -17.46
CA ALA A 43 1.12 1.91 -18.49
C ALA A 43 1.21 2.52 -19.90
N ASP A 44 1.08 3.85 -20.05
CA ASP A 44 1.15 4.53 -21.34
C ASP A 44 2.57 4.51 -21.95
N LEU A 45 3.60 4.34 -21.11
CA LEU A 45 5.00 4.28 -21.55
C LEU A 45 5.46 2.86 -21.90
N LEU A 46 4.59 1.85 -21.74
CA LEU A 46 4.96 0.45 -21.86
C LEU A 46 5.68 0.12 -23.17
N GLU A 47 5.15 0.57 -24.31
CA GLU A 47 5.76 0.28 -25.63
C GLU A 47 7.16 0.89 -25.78
N GLN A 48 7.34 2.12 -25.28
CA GLN A 48 8.63 2.81 -25.31
C GLN A 48 9.64 2.14 -24.36
N LEU A 49 9.20 1.76 -23.15
CA LEU A 49 10.03 1.04 -22.18
C LEU A 49 10.45 -0.34 -22.71
N VAL A 50 9.54 -1.11 -23.31
CA VAL A 50 9.87 -2.39 -23.93
C VAL A 50 10.92 -2.20 -25.02
N THR A 51 10.74 -1.19 -25.88
CA THR A 51 11.69 -0.87 -26.95
C THR A 51 13.08 -0.58 -26.38
N LEU A 52 13.19 0.37 -25.44
CA LEU A 52 14.47 0.77 -24.84
C LEU A 52 15.16 -0.35 -24.08
N LEU A 53 14.40 -1.17 -23.37
CA LEU A 53 14.97 -2.29 -22.64
C LEU A 53 15.52 -3.33 -23.62
N LEU A 54 14.81 -3.64 -24.71
CA LEU A 54 15.28 -4.58 -25.73
C LEU A 54 16.54 -4.11 -26.47
N GLU A 55 16.86 -2.81 -26.49
CA GLU A 55 18.14 -2.30 -27.04
C GLU A 55 19.37 -2.77 -26.24
N GLY A 56 19.18 -3.24 -25.01
CA GLY A 56 20.25 -3.86 -24.21
C GLY A 56 21.23 -2.87 -23.58
N TYR A 57 20.91 -1.57 -23.59
CA TYR A 57 21.73 -0.55 -22.92
C TYR A 57 21.54 -0.52 -21.39
N THR A 58 20.43 -1.08 -20.89
CA THR A 58 20.09 -1.08 -19.47
C THR A 58 20.71 -2.29 -18.76
N THR A 59 21.60 -2.03 -17.79
CA THR A 59 22.13 -3.10 -16.94
C THR A 59 21.10 -3.56 -15.91
N GLN A 60 21.32 -4.72 -15.30
CA GLN A 60 20.46 -5.23 -14.23
C GLN A 60 20.32 -4.25 -13.05
N GLU A 61 21.43 -3.64 -12.62
CA GLU A 61 21.41 -2.61 -11.56
C GLU A 61 20.59 -1.39 -11.98
N GLN A 62 20.76 -0.91 -13.22
CA GLN A 62 20.00 0.22 -13.73
C GLN A 62 18.51 -0.10 -13.83
N LEU A 63 18.16 -1.31 -14.27
CA LEU A 63 16.77 -1.78 -14.30
C LEU A 63 16.18 -1.77 -12.89
N VAL A 64 16.87 -2.34 -11.90
CA VAL A 64 16.41 -2.35 -10.50
C VAL A 64 16.20 -0.92 -10.00
N SER A 65 17.12 0.01 -10.26
CA SER A 65 16.97 1.41 -9.87
C SER A 65 15.77 2.09 -10.54
N VAL A 66 15.58 1.86 -11.84
CA VAL A 66 14.45 2.38 -12.62
C VAL A 66 13.12 1.86 -12.07
N ILE A 67 13.01 0.55 -11.84
CA ILE A 67 11.77 -0.05 -11.35
C ILE A 67 11.49 0.42 -9.92
N ASN A 68 12.49 0.51 -9.04
CA ASN A 68 12.30 1.05 -7.70
C ASN A 68 11.84 2.51 -7.73
N TYR A 69 12.44 3.34 -8.58
CA TYR A 69 12.03 4.73 -8.76
C TYR A 69 10.57 4.80 -9.23
N MET A 70 10.22 4.00 -10.23
CA MET A 70 8.87 3.88 -10.77
C MET A 70 7.84 3.52 -9.69
N LEU A 71 8.14 2.54 -8.83
CA LEU A 71 7.23 2.09 -7.77
C LEU A 71 7.10 3.08 -6.60
N GLN A 72 8.14 3.88 -6.36
CA GLN A 72 8.15 4.88 -5.29
C GLN A 72 7.46 6.19 -5.69
N THR A 73 7.60 6.59 -6.95
CA THR A 73 7.25 7.94 -7.40
C THR A 73 6.19 7.98 -8.49
N GLY A 74 6.01 6.91 -9.24
CA GLY A 74 5.08 6.86 -10.35
C GLY A 74 3.67 6.49 -9.92
N GLU A 75 2.71 7.15 -10.55
CA GLU A 75 1.30 6.76 -10.45
C GLU A 75 1.04 5.63 -11.45
N SER A 76 0.58 4.49 -10.95
CA SER A 76 0.02 3.43 -11.80
C SER A 76 -1.09 2.70 -11.06
N HIS A 77 -2.19 2.46 -11.76
CA HIS A 77 -3.33 1.72 -11.21
C HIS A 77 -2.99 0.25 -10.90
N ASN A 78 -2.01 -0.33 -11.60
CA ASN A 78 -1.59 -1.70 -11.36
C ASN A 78 -0.10 -1.93 -11.73
N PRO A 79 0.84 -1.53 -10.85
CA PRO A 79 2.27 -1.72 -11.08
C PRO A 79 2.66 -3.18 -11.27
N ALA A 80 1.98 -4.12 -10.61
CA ALA A 80 2.25 -5.54 -10.74
C ALA A 80 1.94 -6.07 -12.14
N ALA A 81 0.83 -5.66 -12.75
CA ALA A 81 0.49 -6.02 -14.13
C ALA A 81 1.51 -5.45 -15.13
N LEU A 82 1.98 -4.21 -14.90
CA LEU A 82 3.02 -3.61 -15.72
C LEU A 82 4.32 -4.42 -15.65
N LEU A 83 4.78 -4.78 -14.44
CA LEU A 83 5.99 -5.59 -14.24
C LEU A 83 5.88 -6.96 -14.90
N ASN A 84 4.75 -7.65 -14.76
CA ASN A 84 4.51 -8.94 -15.42
C ASN A 84 4.54 -8.81 -16.95
N THR A 85 3.98 -7.73 -17.49
CA THR A 85 3.98 -7.48 -18.93
C THR A 85 5.39 -7.18 -19.44
N LEU A 86 6.18 -6.40 -18.69
CA LEU A 86 7.58 -6.15 -19.00
C LEU A 86 8.41 -7.44 -18.96
N ALA A 87 8.20 -8.29 -17.95
CA ALA A 87 8.90 -9.58 -17.83
C ALA A 87 8.62 -10.49 -19.05
N LEU A 88 7.36 -10.55 -19.49
CA LEU A 88 6.96 -11.33 -20.66
C LEU A 88 7.57 -10.80 -21.97
N ARG A 89 7.65 -9.48 -22.12
CA ARG A 89 8.08 -8.83 -23.38
C ARG A 89 9.58 -8.57 -23.46
N VAL A 90 10.30 -8.66 -22.34
CA VAL A 90 11.74 -8.41 -22.26
C VAL A 90 12.43 -9.60 -21.57
N PRO A 91 12.60 -10.75 -22.26
CA PRO A 91 13.05 -12.00 -21.64
C PRO A 91 14.42 -11.90 -20.96
N GLN A 92 15.31 -11.06 -21.48
CA GLN A 92 16.63 -10.79 -20.88
C GLN A 92 16.57 -10.19 -19.46
N HIS A 93 15.41 -9.67 -19.06
CA HIS A 93 15.17 -9.07 -17.75
C HIS A 93 14.11 -9.81 -16.93
N GLU A 94 13.59 -10.93 -17.44
CA GLU A 94 12.51 -11.71 -16.82
C GLU A 94 12.84 -12.08 -15.37
N GLU A 95 13.98 -12.71 -15.12
CA GLU A 95 14.38 -13.15 -13.77
C GLU A 95 14.42 -11.98 -12.77
N THR A 96 14.97 -10.84 -13.20
CA THR A 96 15.08 -9.65 -12.34
C THR A 96 13.71 -9.03 -12.06
N LEU A 97 12.88 -8.91 -13.09
CA LEU A 97 11.53 -8.36 -12.97
C LEU A 97 10.63 -9.27 -12.13
N MET A 98 10.73 -10.58 -12.30
CA MET A 98 10.01 -11.58 -11.50
C MET A 98 10.45 -11.55 -10.02
N THR A 99 11.75 -11.43 -9.76
CA THR A 99 12.27 -11.28 -8.40
C THR A 99 11.71 -10.03 -7.71
N ILE A 100 11.64 -8.90 -8.44
CA ILE A 100 11.05 -7.67 -7.91
C ILE A 100 9.56 -7.87 -7.65
N ALA A 101 8.82 -8.46 -8.60
CA ALA A 101 7.40 -8.73 -8.44
C ALA A 101 7.09 -9.64 -7.24
N GLU A 102 7.89 -10.68 -7.04
CA GLU A 102 7.76 -11.58 -5.88
C GLU A 102 8.01 -10.84 -4.57
N LYS A 103 9.07 -10.04 -4.49
CA LYS A 103 9.36 -9.22 -3.31
C LYS A 103 8.20 -8.30 -2.96
N LEU A 104 7.61 -7.62 -3.95
CA LEU A 104 6.44 -6.77 -3.74
C LEU A 104 5.23 -7.55 -3.24
N ARG A 105 4.99 -8.75 -3.78
CA ARG A 105 3.92 -9.64 -3.32
C ARG A 105 4.09 -10.00 -1.84
N LEU A 106 5.30 -10.40 -1.45
CA LEU A 106 5.63 -10.78 -0.07
C LEU A 106 5.50 -9.58 0.89
N GLU A 107 5.99 -8.40 0.51
CA GLU A 107 5.82 -7.18 1.31
C GLU A 107 4.34 -6.80 1.46
N GLY A 108 3.57 -6.92 0.38
CA GLY A 108 2.13 -6.69 0.39
C GLY A 108 1.39 -7.65 1.33
N GLU A 109 1.72 -8.94 1.27
CA GLU A 109 1.16 -9.98 2.14
C GLU A 109 1.49 -9.72 3.61
N GLN A 110 2.76 -9.44 3.94
CA GLN A 110 3.17 -9.11 5.30
C GLN A 110 2.45 -7.86 5.85
N ARG A 111 2.36 -6.79 5.05
CA ARG A 111 1.60 -5.58 5.44
C ARG A 111 0.12 -5.90 5.63
N GLY A 112 -0.46 -6.75 4.79
CA GLY A 112 -1.85 -7.21 4.90
C GLY A 112 -2.10 -7.95 6.22
N ILE A 113 -1.23 -8.91 6.55
CA ILE A 113 -1.31 -9.69 7.80
C ILE A 113 -1.18 -8.76 9.01
N GLN A 114 -0.18 -7.87 9.03
CA GLN A 114 0.02 -6.93 10.14
C GLN A 114 -1.19 -6.02 10.36
N LYS A 115 -1.74 -5.44 9.28
CA LYS A 115 -2.97 -4.64 9.35
C LYS A 115 -4.17 -5.47 9.83
N GLY A 116 -4.28 -6.71 9.36
CA GLY A 116 -5.33 -7.64 9.77
C GLY A 116 -5.28 -7.96 11.27
N ILE A 117 -4.10 -8.25 11.80
CA ILE A 117 -3.88 -8.50 13.23
C ILE A 117 -4.23 -7.25 14.03
N GLN A 118 -3.68 -6.09 13.67
CA GLN A 118 -3.93 -4.84 14.39
C GLN A 118 -5.42 -4.47 14.44
N LEU A 119 -6.12 -4.59 13.31
CA LEU A 119 -7.56 -4.34 13.23
C LEU A 119 -8.36 -5.38 14.03
N GLY A 120 -7.92 -6.63 13.99
CA GLY A 120 -8.51 -7.73 14.75
C GLY A 120 -8.40 -7.52 16.25
N GLU A 121 -7.21 -7.15 16.75
CA GLU A 121 -6.96 -6.83 18.16
C GLU A 121 -7.79 -5.65 18.62
N GLN A 122 -7.80 -4.55 17.86
CA GLN A 122 -8.60 -3.37 18.20
C GLN A 122 -10.09 -3.68 18.30
N ARG A 123 -10.64 -4.42 17.31
CA ARG A 123 -12.04 -4.84 17.33
C ARG A 123 -12.32 -5.82 18.48
N GLY A 124 -11.38 -6.73 18.75
CA GLY A 124 -11.48 -7.70 19.83
C GLY A 124 -11.54 -7.03 21.20
N ILE A 125 -10.66 -6.06 21.45
CA ILE A 125 -10.64 -5.26 22.69
C ILE A 125 -11.96 -4.49 22.83
N GLN A 126 -12.39 -3.76 21.80
CA GLN A 126 -13.63 -2.97 21.86
C GLN A 126 -14.87 -3.85 22.14
N LEU A 127 -14.98 -4.97 21.43
CA LEU A 127 -16.11 -5.89 21.62
C LEU A 127 -16.04 -6.59 22.99
N GLY A 128 -14.83 -6.98 23.43
CA GLY A 128 -14.60 -7.58 24.73
C GLY A 128 -14.95 -6.64 25.88
N GLU A 129 -14.53 -5.38 25.80
CA GLU A 129 -14.89 -4.36 26.78
C GLU A 129 -16.39 -4.09 26.81
N GLN A 130 -17.05 -3.97 25.65
CA GLN A 130 -18.49 -3.73 25.60
C GLN A 130 -19.28 -4.91 26.20
N LYS A 131 -18.90 -6.15 25.85
CA LYS A 131 -19.48 -7.36 26.43
C LYS A 131 -19.24 -7.43 27.93
N GLY A 132 -17.99 -7.22 28.38
CA GLY A 132 -17.63 -7.24 29.80
C GLY A 132 -18.39 -6.19 30.61
N ARG A 133 -18.49 -4.94 30.11
CA ARG A 133 -19.29 -3.89 30.75
C ARG A 133 -20.76 -4.30 30.86
N LYS A 134 -21.33 -4.90 29.82
CA LYS A 134 -22.72 -5.35 29.82
C LYS A 134 -22.95 -6.53 30.78
N GLU A 135 -22.06 -7.52 30.78
CA GLU A 135 -22.12 -8.68 31.68
C GLU A 135 -22.02 -8.25 33.15
N GLU A 136 -21.10 -7.33 33.47
CA GLU A 136 -20.96 -6.82 34.83
C GLU A 136 -22.19 -5.98 35.25
N ALA A 137 -22.73 -5.15 34.36
CA ALA A 137 -23.98 -4.42 34.63
C ALA A 137 -25.16 -5.38 34.94
N ILE A 138 -25.28 -6.47 34.18
CA ILE A 138 -26.29 -7.52 34.42
C ILE A 138 -26.08 -8.20 35.78
N LYS A 139 -24.83 -8.50 36.14
CA LYS A 139 -24.48 -9.13 37.42
C LYS A 139 -24.84 -8.22 38.59
N ILE A 140 -24.49 -6.93 38.51
CA ILE A 140 -24.84 -5.91 39.50
C ILE A 140 -26.37 -5.79 39.61
N ALA A 141 -27.08 -5.72 38.48
CA ALA A 141 -28.55 -5.64 38.47
C ALA A 141 -29.20 -6.83 39.16
N ARG A 142 -28.71 -8.07 38.93
CA ARG A 142 -29.19 -9.27 39.64
C ARG A 142 -29.04 -9.13 41.15
N THR A 143 -27.87 -8.69 41.61
CA THR A 143 -27.61 -8.49 43.05
C THR A 143 -28.51 -7.39 43.64
N MET A 144 -28.72 -6.29 42.92
CA MET A 144 -29.62 -5.21 43.36
C MET A 144 -31.07 -5.69 43.50
N LEU A 145 -31.58 -6.41 42.49
CA LEU A 145 -32.93 -6.97 42.52
C LEU A 145 -33.11 -8.00 43.64
N ALA A 146 -32.11 -8.86 43.86
CA ALA A 146 -32.13 -9.83 44.97
C ALA A 146 -32.14 -9.16 46.35
N ASN A 147 -31.57 -7.96 46.47
CA ASN A 147 -31.61 -7.14 47.67
C ASN A 147 -32.89 -6.26 47.78
N GLY A 148 -33.85 -6.43 46.88
CA GLY A 148 -35.16 -5.77 46.96
C GLY A 148 -35.22 -4.35 46.38
N LEU A 149 -34.22 -3.92 45.60
CA LEU A 149 -34.32 -2.65 44.87
C LEU A 149 -35.34 -2.78 43.73
N ASP A 150 -36.12 -1.72 43.49
CA ASP A 150 -37.10 -1.69 42.41
C ASP A 150 -36.43 -1.55 41.03
N ARG A 151 -37.11 -2.04 39.99
CA ARG A 151 -36.57 -2.05 38.62
C ARG A 151 -36.21 -0.67 38.08
N THR A 152 -36.95 0.38 38.46
CA THR A 152 -36.69 1.73 37.96
C THR A 152 -35.39 2.31 38.55
N THR A 153 -35.11 2.01 39.82
CA THR A 153 -33.84 2.36 40.47
C THR A 153 -32.68 1.57 39.87
N VAL A 154 -32.86 0.26 39.62
CA VAL A 154 -31.81 -0.58 39.00
C VAL A 154 -31.45 -0.12 37.59
N MET A 155 -32.44 0.25 36.76
CA MET A 155 -32.21 0.84 35.43
C MET A 155 -31.34 2.09 35.50
N LYS A 156 -31.69 3.02 36.40
CA LYS A 156 -30.94 4.28 36.57
C LYS A 156 -29.49 4.06 37.03
N MET A 157 -29.23 3.04 37.85
CA MET A 157 -27.89 2.79 38.39
C MET A 157 -27.00 1.96 37.48
N THR A 158 -27.57 1.03 36.70
CA THR A 158 -26.80 0.11 35.85
C THR A 158 -26.76 0.52 34.38
N GLY A 159 -27.62 1.47 33.97
CA GLY A 159 -27.76 1.89 32.58
C GLY A 159 -28.40 0.85 31.66
N LEU A 160 -28.91 -0.26 32.22
CA LEU A 160 -29.61 -1.29 31.47
C LEU A 160 -31.00 -0.80 31.05
N SER A 161 -31.42 -1.20 29.86
CA SER A 161 -32.78 -1.01 29.37
C SER A 161 -33.77 -1.96 30.06
N GLU A 162 -35.06 -1.63 29.95
CA GLU A 162 -36.13 -2.46 30.49
C GLU A 162 -36.15 -3.86 29.84
N ASP A 163 -35.89 -3.95 28.54
CA ASP A 163 -35.78 -5.21 27.80
C ASP A 163 -34.61 -6.07 28.31
N GLU A 164 -33.45 -5.45 28.57
CA GLU A 164 -32.29 -6.15 29.11
C GLU A 164 -32.54 -6.67 30.53
N LEU A 165 -33.27 -5.92 31.35
CA LEU A 165 -33.69 -6.36 32.68
C LEU A 165 -34.78 -7.42 32.65
N ALA A 166 -35.69 -7.38 31.68
CA ALA A 166 -36.74 -8.39 31.51
C ALA A 166 -36.15 -9.78 31.18
N GLN A 167 -34.98 -9.82 30.53
CA GLN A 167 -34.24 -11.05 30.27
C GLN A 167 -33.48 -11.59 31.49
N ILE A 168 -33.29 -10.78 32.53
CA ILE A 168 -32.76 -11.23 33.81
C ILE A 168 -33.85 -12.00 34.53
N ARG A 169 -33.91 -13.31 34.29
CA ARG A 169 -34.80 -14.21 35.03
C ARG A 169 -34.37 -14.29 36.50
N HIS A 170 -35.38 -14.20 37.37
CA HIS A 170 -35.30 -14.41 38.81
C HIS A 170 -35.08 -15.88 39.14
#